data_AF-A0A8C5MJP8-F1
#
_entry.id   AF-A0A8C5MJP8-F1
#
_cell.length_a   1.000
_cell.length_b   1.000
_cell.length_c   1.000
_cell.angle_alpha   90.00
_cell.angle_beta   90.00
_cell.angle_gamma   90.00
#
_symmetry.space_group_name_H-M   'P 1'
#
loop_
_entity.id
_entity.type
_entity.pdbx_description
1 polymer ?
#
loop_
_entity_poly.entity_id
_entity_poly.type
_entity_poly.pdbx_seq_one_letter_code
_entity_poly.pdbx_strand_id
1 'polypeptide(L)'
;MALHGTAAVIPFVLLSVGFVLSKRCPPSKSMLLAQGMKFNLHMSICDHESSSVYEAHARSLSPWNYSLTEDKNRFPAIIAEATCTHEECVDPSGNVDPNMVSVPIKQETLVLRRHEEGSSKGIFLDKQIITAGCTCVWPETHERN
;
A
#
# COMPACT_ATOMS: atom_id res chain seq x y z
N MET A 1 61.93 -56.20 32.15
CA MET A 1 60.48 -55.94 32.29
C MET A 1 60.27 -54.46 32.05
N ALA A 2 59.96 -54.08 30.80
CA ALA A 2 59.68 -52.70 30.42
C ALA A 2 58.16 -52.51 30.43
N LEU A 3 57.65 -51.67 31.34
CA LEU A 3 56.24 -51.28 31.38
C LEU A 3 56.03 -50.12 30.41
N HIS A 4 55.50 -50.41 29.23
CA HIS A 4 55.06 -49.38 28.28
C HIS A 4 53.73 -48.78 28.77
N GLY A 5 53.75 -47.50 29.10
CA GLY A 5 52.55 -46.71 29.39
C GLY A 5 51.76 -46.43 28.12
N THR A 6 50.46 -46.74 28.14
CA THR A 6 49.51 -46.31 27.12
C THR A 6 48.74 -45.11 27.63
N ALA A 7 49.11 -43.91 27.17
CA ALA A 7 48.29 -42.72 27.35
C ALA A 7 47.16 -42.73 26.31
N ALA A 8 45.92 -42.84 26.77
CA ALA A 8 44.74 -42.67 25.92
C ALA A 8 44.54 -41.18 25.63
N VAL A 9 44.62 -40.79 24.35
CA VAL A 9 44.34 -39.43 23.90
C VAL A 9 42.85 -39.33 23.59
N ILE A 10 42.09 -38.61 24.42
CA ILE A 10 40.66 -38.35 24.18
C ILE A 10 40.55 -37.15 23.23
N PRO A 11 39.92 -37.25 22.04
CA PRO A 11 39.71 -36.09 21.19
C PRO A 11 38.56 -35.26 21.77
N PHE A 12 38.86 -34.06 22.25
CA PHE A 12 37.86 -33.04 22.54
C PHE A 12 37.22 -32.58 21.22
N VAL A 13 36.05 -33.14 20.88
CA VAL A 13 35.22 -32.62 19.80
C VAL A 13 34.54 -31.35 20.32
N LEU A 14 35.01 -30.19 19.86
CA LEU A 14 34.35 -28.90 20.09
C LEU A 14 33.02 -28.89 19.33
N LEU A 15 31.92 -29.20 20.02
CA LEU A 15 30.57 -28.91 19.57
C LEU A 15 30.39 -27.39 19.59
N SER A 16 30.54 -26.74 18.43
CA SER A 16 30.09 -25.37 18.23
C SER A 16 28.56 -25.35 18.29
N VAL A 17 28.02 -25.12 19.49
CA VAL A 17 26.60 -24.80 19.67
C VAL A 17 26.38 -23.41 19.07
N GLY A 18 26.06 -23.38 17.78
CA GLY A 18 25.53 -22.20 17.12
C GLY A 18 24.17 -21.87 17.72
N PHE A 19 24.12 -20.87 18.60
CA PHE A 19 22.86 -20.26 19.04
C PHE A 19 22.21 -19.57 17.84
N VAL A 20 21.30 -20.27 17.17
CA VAL A 20 20.34 -19.65 16.25
C VAL A 20 19.33 -18.90 17.12
N LEU A 21 19.54 -17.60 17.31
CA LEU A 21 18.55 -16.70 17.90
C LEU A 21 17.33 -16.59 16.98
N SER A 22 16.42 -17.56 17.08
CA SER A 22 15.08 -17.48 16.50
C SER A 22 14.29 -16.42 17.28
N LYS A 23 14.20 -15.20 16.73
CA LYS A 23 13.32 -14.15 17.27
C LYS A 23 11.86 -14.53 17.03
N ARG A 24 11.31 -15.44 17.84
CA ARG A 24 9.86 -15.57 17.99
C ARG A 24 9.35 -14.37 18.77
N CYS A 25 8.47 -13.57 18.15
CA CYS A 25 7.79 -12.49 18.86
C CYS A 25 6.87 -13.10 19.94
N PRO A 26 6.92 -12.63 21.20
CA PRO A 26 6.01 -13.11 22.23
C PRO A 26 4.56 -12.66 21.94
N PRO A 27 3.55 -13.47 22.30
CA PRO A 27 2.16 -13.07 22.16
C PRO A 27 1.85 -11.95 23.16
N SER A 28 1.50 -10.77 22.65
CA SER A 28 0.98 -9.67 23.46
C SER A 28 -0.32 -10.10 24.14
N LYS A 29 -0.30 -10.20 25.47
CA LYS A 29 -1.51 -10.35 26.28
C LYS A 29 -1.94 -8.96 26.74
N SER A 30 -2.86 -8.36 26.00
CA SER A 30 -3.63 -7.19 26.43
C SER A 30 -5.11 -7.49 26.22
N MET A 31 -5.82 -7.51 27.34
CA MET A 31 -7.22 -7.86 27.49
C MET A 31 -8.07 -6.66 27.08
N LEU A 32 -8.67 -6.74 25.88
CA LEU A 32 -9.75 -5.93 25.26
C LEU A 32 -9.35 -5.26 23.92
N LEU A 33 -9.98 -5.77 22.85
CA LEU A 33 -10.13 -5.22 21.49
C LEU A 33 -8.94 -5.18 20.51
N ALA A 34 -7.83 -5.85 20.77
CA ALA A 34 -6.86 -6.18 19.71
C ALA A 34 -6.99 -7.65 19.31
N GLN A 35 -8.14 -8.05 18.77
CA GLN A 35 -8.25 -9.35 18.10
C GLN A 35 -7.46 -9.26 16.79
N GLY A 36 -6.17 -9.56 16.85
CA GLY A 36 -5.37 -9.77 15.64
C GLY A 36 -6.04 -10.86 14.81
N MET A 37 -6.57 -10.49 13.65
CA MET A 37 -7.23 -11.42 12.75
C MET A 37 -6.18 -12.13 11.90
N LYS A 38 -6.25 -13.46 11.82
CA LYS A 38 -5.47 -14.22 10.84
C LYS A 38 -6.19 -14.14 9.50
N PHE A 39 -5.62 -13.42 8.55
CA PHE A 39 -6.09 -13.40 7.18
C PHE A 39 -5.12 -14.16 6.27
N ASN A 40 -5.65 -14.81 5.24
CA ASN A 40 -4.84 -15.35 4.15
C ASN A 40 -4.89 -14.34 3.00
N LEU A 41 -3.74 -13.77 2.63
CA LEU A 41 -3.68 -12.80 1.55
C LEU A 41 -3.51 -13.54 0.22
N HIS A 42 -4.60 -13.65 -0.54
CA HIS A 42 -4.55 -14.10 -1.93
C HIS A 42 -4.73 -12.87 -2.83
N MET A 43 -3.62 -12.38 -3.36
CA MET A 43 -3.61 -11.27 -4.31
C MET A 43 -3.62 -11.84 -5.72
N SER A 44 -4.70 -11.57 -6.45
CA SER A 44 -4.74 -11.76 -7.90
C SER A 44 -4.58 -10.39 -8.54
N ILE A 45 -3.48 -10.17 -9.25
CA ILE A 45 -3.31 -8.98 -10.06
C ILE A 45 -4.16 -9.21 -11.31
N CYS A 46 -5.28 -8.49 -11.40
CA CYS A 46 -6.04 -8.40 -12.64
C CYS A 46 -5.40 -7.27 -13.46
N ASP A 47 -4.38 -7.59 -14.25
CA ASP A 47 -3.84 -6.68 -15.25
C ASP A 47 -4.87 -6.53 -16.38
N HIS A 48 -5.90 -5.74 -16.12
CA HIS A 48 -6.73 -5.22 -17.18
C HIS A 48 -6.03 -3.96 -17.70
N GLU A 49 -4.98 -4.15 -18.49
CA GLU A 49 -4.37 -3.10 -19.30
C GLU A 49 -5.36 -2.69 -20.41
N SER A 50 -6.46 -2.08 -19.98
CA SER A 50 -7.40 -1.42 -20.86
C SER A 50 -6.79 -0.08 -21.21
N SER A 51 -6.00 -0.08 -22.28
CA SER A 51 -5.48 1.13 -22.93
C SER A 51 -6.56 2.25 -23.05
N SER A 52 -7.85 1.88 -23.22
CA SER A 52 -8.96 2.84 -23.25
C SER A 52 -9.27 3.56 -21.93
N VAL A 53 -8.93 2.99 -20.76
CA VAL A 53 -9.11 3.64 -19.45
C VAL A 53 -7.92 4.56 -19.15
N TYR A 54 -6.72 4.18 -19.60
CA TYR A 54 -5.54 5.02 -19.46
C TYR A 54 -5.58 6.27 -20.33
N GLU A 55 -6.41 6.36 -21.39
CA GLU A 55 -6.56 7.59 -22.16
C GLU A 55 -7.66 8.53 -21.64
N ALA A 56 -8.54 8.05 -20.75
CA ALA A 56 -9.68 8.84 -20.28
C ALA A 56 -9.24 10.13 -19.56
N HIS A 57 -8.11 10.10 -18.84
CA HIS A 57 -7.57 11.27 -18.13
C HIS A 57 -7.25 12.45 -19.06
N ALA A 58 -6.79 12.17 -20.29
CA ALA A 58 -6.41 13.19 -21.26
C ALA A 58 -7.58 13.62 -22.15
N ARG A 59 -8.59 12.74 -22.33
CA ARG A 59 -9.75 12.97 -23.19
C ARG A 59 -10.99 13.49 -22.46
N SER A 60 -10.93 13.59 -21.14
CA SER A 60 -12.00 14.14 -20.32
C SER A 60 -12.18 15.64 -20.56
N LEU A 61 -13.41 16.14 -20.43
CA LEU A 61 -13.69 17.58 -20.35
C LEU A 61 -13.12 18.20 -19.07
N SER A 62 -12.79 17.39 -18.07
CA SER A 62 -12.08 17.82 -16.86
C SER A 62 -10.80 16.98 -16.77
N PRO A 63 -9.76 17.26 -17.58
CA PRO A 63 -8.58 16.41 -17.67
C PRO A 63 -7.77 16.41 -16.37
N TRP A 64 -7.03 15.33 -16.12
CA TRP A 64 -6.19 15.18 -14.92
C TRP A 64 -4.86 14.50 -15.19
N ASN A 65 -3.87 14.78 -14.35
CA ASN A 65 -2.59 14.06 -14.33
C ASN A 65 -2.52 13.14 -13.12
N TYR A 66 -1.81 12.01 -13.24
CA TYR A 66 -1.53 11.13 -12.11
C TYR A 66 -0.19 11.46 -11.47
N SER A 67 -0.21 11.59 -10.14
CA SER A 67 0.98 11.59 -9.29
C SER A 67 1.11 10.23 -8.60
N LEU A 68 2.30 9.63 -8.66
CA LEU A 68 2.56 8.33 -8.03
C LEU A 68 3.13 8.54 -6.63
N THR A 69 2.41 8.07 -5.62
CA THR A 69 2.85 8.12 -4.22
C THR A 69 3.33 6.74 -3.77
N GLU A 70 4.61 6.63 -3.44
CA GLU A 70 5.22 5.40 -2.93
C GLU A 70 5.31 5.42 -1.40
N ASP A 71 4.84 4.35 -0.76
CA ASP A 71 5.02 4.07 0.65
C ASP A 71 5.47 2.61 0.82
N LYS A 72 6.74 2.40 1.18
CA LYS A 72 7.35 1.06 1.32
C LYS A 72 6.74 0.25 2.46
N ASN A 73 6.03 0.90 3.39
CA ASN A 73 5.34 0.26 4.49
C ASN A 73 3.86 0.02 4.17
N ARG A 74 3.40 0.29 2.95
CA ARG A 74 2.01 0.11 2.52
C ARG A 74 1.90 -0.92 1.41
N PHE A 75 0.77 -1.63 1.37
CA PHE A 75 0.32 -2.38 0.20
C PHE A 75 -1.05 -1.86 -0.28
N PRO A 76 -1.21 -1.52 -1.57
CA PRO A 76 -0.14 -1.41 -2.58
C PRO A 76 0.85 -0.29 -2.22
N ALA A 77 2.13 -0.52 -2.54
CA ALA A 77 3.20 0.43 -2.21
C ALA A 77 3.04 1.73 -3.00
N ILE A 78 2.74 1.59 -4.29
CA ILE A 78 2.48 2.70 -5.21
C ILE A 78 0.97 2.88 -5.36
N ILE A 79 0.52 4.11 -5.16
CA ILE A 79 -0.85 4.55 -5.47
C ILE A 79 -0.76 5.73 -6.43
N ALA A 80 -1.56 5.70 -7.49
CA ALA A 80 -1.75 6.83 -8.38
C ALA A 80 -2.87 7.73 -7.86
N GLU A 81 -2.58 9.02 -7.66
CA GLU A 81 -3.58 10.04 -7.32
C GLU A 81 -3.72 11.06 -8.45
N ALA A 82 -4.97 11.29 -8.85
CA ALA A 82 -5.32 12.27 -9.87
C ALA A 82 -5.29 13.70 -9.32
N THR A 83 -4.81 14.62 -10.16
CA THR A 83 -4.89 16.07 -9.96
C THR A 83 -5.49 16.70 -11.21
N CYS A 84 -6.60 17.44 -11.07
CA CYS A 84 -7.24 18.11 -12.20
C CYS A 84 -6.27 19.15 -12.80
N THR A 85 -6.18 19.20 -14.13
CA THR A 85 -5.25 20.08 -14.84
C THR A 85 -5.74 21.53 -14.87
N HIS A 86 -7.06 21.72 -14.80
CA HIS A 86 -7.75 23.01 -14.79
C HIS A 86 -8.76 23.05 -13.63
N GLU A 87 -9.06 24.25 -13.14
CA GLU A 87 -10.14 24.45 -12.16
C GLU A 87 -11.51 24.40 -12.82
N GLU A 88 -11.61 24.87 -14.06
CA GLU A 88 -12.79 24.78 -14.91
C GLU A 88 -12.70 23.59 -15.87
N CYS A 89 -13.78 23.31 -16.59
CA CYS A 89 -13.77 22.29 -17.64
C CYS A 89 -13.22 22.85 -18.97
N VAL A 90 -12.93 21.96 -19.91
CA VAL A 90 -12.57 22.32 -21.29
C VAL A 90 -13.71 21.98 -22.25
N ASP A 91 -13.90 22.82 -23.25
CA ASP A 91 -14.85 22.63 -24.34
C ASP A 91 -14.29 21.67 -25.42
N PRO A 92 -15.09 21.27 -26.42
CA PRO A 92 -14.62 20.40 -27.50
C PRO A 92 -13.50 21.01 -28.38
N SER A 93 -13.26 22.31 -28.29
CA SER A 93 -12.16 23.01 -28.97
C SER A 93 -10.88 23.06 -28.11
N GLY A 94 -10.94 22.60 -26.86
CA GLY A 94 -9.83 22.63 -25.91
C GLY A 94 -9.68 23.95 -25.16
N ASN A 95 -10.66 24.86 -25.25
CA ASN A 95 -10.66 26.09 -24.46
C ASN A 95 -11.33 25.86 -23.12
N VAL A 96 -10.93 26.65 -22.12
CA VAL A 96 -11.56 26.61 -20.81
C VAL A 96 -13.00 27.16 -20.89
N ASP A 97 -13.98 26.40 -20.39
CA ASP A 97 -15.38 26.83 -20.25
C ASP A 97 -15.62 27.35 -18.83
N PRO A 98 -15.76 28.67 -18.63
CA PRO A 98 -15.92 29.27 -17.31
C PRO A 98 -17.27 28.95 -16.65
N ASN A 99 -18.20 28.31 -17.36
CA ASN A 99 -19.51 27.96 -16.82
C ASN A 99 -19.55 26.60 -16.11
N MET A 100 -18.45 25.84 -16.15
CA MET A 100 -18.35 24.51 -15.53
C MET A 100 -17.06 24.35 -14.74
N VAL A 101 -17.10 23.54 -13.68
CA VAL A 101 -15.99 23.36 -12.74
C VAL A 101 -15.49 21.92 -12.81
N SER A 102 -14.18 21.76 -12.88
CA SER A 102 -13.49 20.49 -12.72
C SER A 102 -13.36 20.16 -11.23
N VAL A 103 -13.94 19.04 -10.80
CA VAL A 103 -13.92 18.61 -9.40
C VAL A 103 -13.27 17.22 -9.24
N PRO A 104 -12.44 17.01 -8.20
CA PRO A 104 -11.80 15.72 -7.96
C PRO A 104 -12.81 14.68 -7.46
N ILE A 105 -12.74 13.48 -8.02
CA ILE A 105 -13.52 12.31 -7.57
C ILE A 105 -12.70 11.58 -6.50
N LYS A 106 -13.22 11.57 -5.27
CA LYS A 106 -12.60 10.89 -4.13
C LYS A 106 -13.12 9.46 -4.00
N GLN A 107 -12.22 8.53 -3.68
CA GLN A 107 -12.56 7.13 -3.42
C GLN A 107 -11.89 6.64 -2.13
N GLU A 108 -12.66 6.00 -1.26
CA GLU A 108 -12.12 5.26 -0.12
C GLU A 108 -11.59 3.91 -0.62
N THR A 109 -10.31 3.63 -0.36
CA THR A 109 -9.66 2.36 -0.68
C THR A 109 -9.04 1.75 0.57
N LEU A 110 -8.94 0.42 0.59
CA LEU A 110 -8.30 -0.32 1.67
C LEU A 110 -6.82 -0.50 1.37
N VAL A 111 -5.99 -0.21 2.37
CA VAL A 111 -4.54 -0.39 2.29
C VAL A 111 -4.04 -1.18 3.49
N LEU A 112 -3.03 -2.02 3.29
CA LEU A 112 -2.36 -2.69 4.40
C LEU A 112 -1.13 -1.87 4.79
N ARG A 113 -0.98 -1.51 6.06
CA ARG A 113 0.19 -0.81 6.58
C ARG A 113 1.00 -1.68 7.53
N ARG A 114 2.32 -1.70 7.34
CA ARG A 114 3.27 -2.29 8.28
C ARG A 114 3.60 -1.23 9.32
N HIS A 115 3.29 -1.51 10.59
CA HIS A 115 3.71 -0.69 11.72
C HIS A 115 4.90 -1.36 12.41
N GLU A 116 5.97 -0.60 12.65
CA GLU A 116 7.12 -1.04 13.44
C GLU A 116 7.26 -0.10 14.64
N GLU A 117 6.63 -0.46 15.76
CA GLU A 117 6.80 0.25 17.03
C GLU A 117 7.56 -0.65 18.01
N GLY A 118 8.80 -0.27 18.31
CA GLY A 118 9.69 -1.04 19.18
C GLY A 118 9.98 -2.45 18.64
N SER A 119 9.66 -3.47 19.44
CA SER A 119 9.86 -4.88 19.10
C SER A 119 8.64 -5.55 18.44
N SER A 120 7.52 -4.84 18.33
CA SER A 120 6.27 -5.31 17.74
C SER A 120 6.19 -4.94 16.26
N LYS A 121 6.22 -5.96 15.39
CA LYS A 121 5.91 -5.81 13.96
C LYS A 121 4.48 -6.27 13.71
N GLY A 122 3.66 -5.42 13.11
CA GLY A 122 2.26 -5.72 12.80
C GLY A 122 1.85 -5.27 11.40
N ILE A 123 0.80 -5.88 10.85
CA ILE A 123 0.12 -5.43 9.64
C ILE A 123 -1.29 -4.98 10.05
N PHE A 124 -1.65 -3.78 9.65
CA PHE A 124 -2.93 -3.15 9.95
C PHE A 124 -3.68 -2.88 8.66
N LEU A 125 -4.98 -3.13 8.66
CA LEU A 125 -5.87 -2.71 7.58
C LEU A 125 -6.30 -1.27 7.87
N ASP A 126 -6.08 -0.39 6.90
CA ASP A 126 -6.35 1.04 7.00
C ASP A 126 -7.22 1.49 5.82
N LYS A 127 -7.97 2.58 6.02
CA LYS A 127 -8.77 3.24 5.00
C LYS A 127 -8.04 4.48 4.52
N GLN A 128 -7.80 4.57 3.22
CA GLN A 128 -7.18 5.73 2.60
C GLN A 128 -8.13 6.34 1.58
N ILE A 129 -8.34 7.65 1.64
CA ILE A 129 -9.05 8.39 0.60
C ILE A 129 -8.03 8.77 -0.47
N ILE A 130 -8.30 8.41 -1.72
CA ILE A 130 -7.48 8.77 -2.88
C ILE A 130 -8.31 9.61 -3.86
N THR A 131 -7.65 10.35 -4.73
CA THR A 131 -8.31 10.97 -5.89
C THR A 131 -8.19 10.03 -7.09
N ALA A 132 -9.30 9.48 -7.58
CA ALA A 132 -9.30 8.52 -8.68
C ALA A 132 -9.28 9.18 -10.08
N GLY A 133 -9.85 10.39 -10.17
CA GLY A 133 -9.96 11.17 -11.40
C GLY A 133 -10.64 12.51 -11.15
N CYS A 134 -11.03 13.21 -12.22
CA CYS A 134 -11.82 14.44 -12.13
C CYS A 134 -13.10 14.31 -12.97
N THR A 135 -14.12 15.07 -12.60
CA THR A 135 -15.37 15.19 -13.36
C THR A 135 -15.74 16.66 -13.56
N CYS A 136 -16.58 16.91 -14.55
CA CYS A 136 -17.05 18.23 -14.91
C CYS A 136 -18.48 18.43 -14.38
N VAL A 137 -18.70 19.51 -13.63
CA VAL A 137 -19.98 19.81 -13.00
C VAL A 137 -20.41 21.25 -13.24
N TRP A 138 -21.72 21.49 -13.15
CA TRP A 138 -22.23 22.85 -13.04
C TRP A 138 -21.87 23.43 -11.66
N PRO A 139 -21.50 24.73 -11.57
CA PRO A 139 -21.19 25.39 -10.30
C PRO A 139 -22.36 25.37 -9.31
N GLU A 140 -23.58 25.52 -9.83
CA GLU A 140 -24.81 25.52 -9.05
C GLU A 140 -25.61 24.23 -9.29
N THR A 141 -26.25 23.73 -8.24
CA THR A 141 -27.19 22.62 -8.36
C THR A 141 -28.37 23.04 -9.23
N HIS A 142 -28.50 22.45 -10.41
CA HIS A 142 -29.67 22.66 -11.25
C HIS A 142 -30.86 21.90 -10.63
N GLU A 143 -31.59 22.52 -9.70
CA GLU A 143 -32.90 22.04 -9.28
C GLU A 143 -33.84 22.13 -10.48
N ARG A 144 -34.05 21.00 -11.16
CA ARG A 144 -35.04 20.91 -12.21
C ARG A 144 -36.41 20.83 -11.54
N ASN A 145 -37.03 21.99 -11.35
CA ASN A 145 -38.44 22.13 -10.95
C ASN A 145 -39.35 21.53 -12.03
#